data_AF-A0A5M7PA34-F1
#
_entry.id   AF-A0A5M7PA34-F1
#
_cell.length_a   1.000
_cell.length_b   1.000
_cell.length_c   1.000
_cell.angle_alpha   90.00
_cell.angle_beta   90.00
_cell.angle_gamma   90.00
#
_symmetry.space_group_name_H-M   'P 1'
#
loop_
_entity.id
_entity.type
_entity.pdbx_description
1 polymer ?
#
loop_
_entity_poly.entity_id
_entity_poly.type
_entity_poly.pdbx_seq_one_letter_code
_entity_poly.pdbx_strand_id
1 'polypeptide(L)'
;MTKIEVNADSRRQRYAPFLLTLLLSVPAFTAHADDNSRMLNNQPQPPDVRLGPLFNAVQQAKFYPDQKTFADAVPKFDPASILADWQMQKKQRNFDLKRFVDANFTLPAAGDKYVPPAGQNLREHIDGLWPVLTHTTNSAGQYDSLLPLPKPYVVPGGRFREVYYWDSYFTMLGLAESGHWDKVQDMTDNFASLLDRYGHIPNGNRSYYLSRSQPPFFSLMVDLLATHDDGKAYTHYLPQLQKEYDYWMADSDNVAAGAASKRVIKLADGTLLNRYWDARDVPRTESWMDDIATAQKAPQRNKAELYRDLRSGAASGWDFSSRWFTDAHNLS
;
A
#
# COMPACT_ATOMS: atom_id res chain seq x y z
N MET A 1 83.57 -4.62 11.35
CA MET A 1 84.37 -5.66 10.67
C MET A 1 83.77 -7.01 10.99
N THR A 2 83.73 -7.93 10.01
CA THR A 2 83.56 -9.40 10.15
C THR A 2 82.31 -9.90 10.92
N LYS A 3 81.23 -10.37 10.27
CA LYS A 3 81.04 -11.71 9.63
C LYS A 3 81.45 -12.91 10.52
N ILE A 4 80.49 -13.78 10.87
CA ILE A 4 80.71 -15.23 11.07
C ILE A 4 79.51 -16.03 10.48
N GLU A 5 79.85 -17.10 9.78
CA GLU A 5 79.08 -17.96 8.86
C GLU A 5 79.66 -19.40 9.00
N VAL A 6 78.96 -20.55 8.83
CA VAL A 6 77.57 -20.85 8.41
C VAL A 6 77.13 -22.27 8.89
N ASN A 7 75.82 -22.55 8.95
CA ASN A 7 75.14 -23.87 8.97
C ASN A 7 75.43 -24.95 10.05
N ALA A 8 74.35 -25.63 10.45
CA ALA A 8 74.26 -27.09 10.32
C ALA A 8 72.83 -27.50 9.89
N ASP A 9 72.74 -28.26 8.80
CA ASP A 9 71.50 -28.72 8.14
C ASP A 9 71.06 -30.07 8.72
N SER A 10 69.74 -30.35 8.82
CA SER A 10 69.21 -31.70 8.52
C SER A 10 67.67 -31.84 8.56
N ARG A 11 67.17 -32.64 7.60
CA ARG A 11 65.93 -33.46 7.60
C ARG A 11 64.56 -32.76 7.48
N ARG A 12 64.22 -32.49 6.21
CA ARG A 12 62.95 -32.87 5.54
C ARG A 12 61.83 -33.40 6.44
N GLN A 13 60.75 -32.63 6.57
CA GLN A 13 59.38 -33.17 6.60
C GLN A 13 58.57 -32.60 5.42
N ARG A 14 57.59 -33.37 4.93
CA ARG A 14 56.87 -33.09 3.69
C ARG A 14 55.70 -32.14 3.95
N TYR A 15 55.51 -31.16 3.08
CA TYR A 15 54.33 -30.31 3.07
C TYR A 15 53.07 -31.10 2.67
N ALA A 16 52.00 -30.91 3.44
CA ALA A 16 50.62 -31.13 3.02
C ALA A 16 49.77 -29.99 3.64
N PRO A 17 49.14 -29.12 2.84
CA PRO A 17 48.41 -27.98 3.38
C PRO A 17 47.01 -28.42 3.84
N PHE A 18 46.76 -28.37 5.16
CA PHE A 18 45.39 -28.31 5.65
C PHE A 18 44.84 -26.91 5.40
N LEU A 19 43.97 -26.76 4.38
CA LEU A 19 43.14 -25.57 4.26
C LEU A 19 42.18 -25.52 5.45
N LEU A 20 42.32 -24.50 6.28
CA LEU A 20 41.33 -24.14 7.29
C LEU A 20 40.16 -23.43 6.59
N THR A 21 39.16 -24.19 6.14
CA THR A 21 37.93 -23.63 5.58
C THR A 21 37.12 -22.94 6.67
N LEU A 22 37.28 -21.62 6.76
CA LEU A 22 36.45 -20.76 7.59
C LEU A 22 35.02 -20.76 7.03
N LEU A 23 34.15 -21.60 7.61
CA LEU A 23 32.71 -21.55 7.37
C LEU A 23 32.15 -20.25 7.97
N LEU A 24 32.12 -19.20 7.15
CA LEU A 24 31.32 -18.01 7.41
C LEU A 24 29.84 -18.38 7.30
N SER A 25 29.27 -18.81 8.42
CA SER A 25 27.83 -18.79 8.62
C SER A 25 27.37 -17.33 8.58
N VAL A 26 26.65 -16.97 7.52
CA VAL A 26 25.90 -15.71 7.43
C VAL A 26 24.41 -16.06 7.62
N PRO A 27 23.89 -16.14 8.86
CA PRO A 27 22.49 -16.40 9.10
C PRO A 27 21.62 -15.13 8.97
N ALA A 28 20.37 -15.35 8.58
CA ALA A 28 19.19 -14.49 8.76
C ALA A 28 19.08 -13.15 7.98
N PHE A 29 20.15 -12.39 7.70
CA PHE A 29 19.96 -11.05 7.09
C PHE A 29 19.55 -11.03 5.61
N THR A 30 19.93 -12.03 4.81
CA THR A 30 19.56 -12.11 3.38
C THR A 30 18.12 -12.57 3.17
N ALA A 31 17.63 -13.50 3.99
CA ALA A 31 16.29 -14.09 3.85
C ALA A 31 15.16 -13.03 3.93
N HIS A 32 15.27 -12.05 4.84
CA HIS A 32 14.28 -10.98 4.97
C HIS A 32 14.31 -9.94 3.82
N ALA A 33 15.46 -9.79 3.14
CA ALA A 33 15.55 -8.96 1.94
C ALA A 33 14.96 -9.69 0.72
N ASP A 34 15.22 -11.01 0.61
CA ASP A 34 14.69 -11.84 -0.47
C ASP A 34 13.18 -12.02 -0.40
N ASP A 35 12.56 -12.17 0.78
CA ASP A 35 11.10 -12.29 0.90
C ASP A 35 10.37 -11.00 0.50
N ASN A 36 10.84 -9.83 0.96
CA ASN A 36 10.30 -8.55 0.53
C ASN A 36 10.46 -8.34 -0.99
N SER A 37 11.59 -8.78 -1.55
CA SER A 37 11.86 -8.69 -3.00
C SER A 37 11.01 -9.67 -3.82
N ARG A 38 10.75 -10.88 -3.29
CA ARG A 38 9.88 -11.88 -3.92
C ARG A 38 8.41 -11.47 -3.87
N MET A 39 7.95 -10.87 -2.77
CA MET A 39 6.60 -10.28 -2.71
C MET A 39 6.43 -9.16 -3.74
N LEU A 40 7.44 -8.33 -3.98
CA LEU A 40 7.36 -7.22 -4.96
C LEU A 40 7.38 -7.69 -6.43
N ASN A 41 8.08 -8.77 -6.76
CA ASN A 41 8.27 -9.18 -8.17
C ASN A 41 7.00 -9.68 -8.89
N ASN A 42 5.97 -10.13 -8.15
CA ASN A 42 4.68 -10.55 -8.74
C ASN A 42 3.51 -9.59 -8.44
N GLN A 43 3.73 -8.51 -7.67
CA GLN A 43 2.66 -7.61 -7.25
C GLN A 43 2.52 -6.39 -8.17
N PRO A 44 1.29 -5.86 -8.41
CA PRO A 44 1.08 -4.69 -9.24
C PRO A 44 1.85 -3.47 -8.73
N GLN A 45 2.86 -3.04 -9.49
CA GLN A 45 3.72 -1.92 -9.11
C GLN A 45 2.94 -0.60 -9.04
N PRO A 46 3.16 0.26 -8.03
CA PRO A 46 2.48 1.55 -7.92
C PRO A 46 2.97 2.55 -8.99
N PRO A 47 2.13 3.52 -9.40
CA PRO A 47 2.47 4.50 -10.46
C PRO A 47 3.81 5.20 -10.29
N ASP A 48 4.21 5.58 -9.07
CA ASP A 48 5.48 6.27 -8.82
C ASP A 48 6.71 5.39 -9.06
N VAL A 49 6.60 4.06 -8.89
CA VAL A 49 7.66 3.11 -9.26
C VAL A 49 7.60 2.81 -10.76
N ARG A 50 6.40 2.51 -11.28
CA ARG A 50 6.15 2.14 -12.67
C ARG A 50 6.53 3.24 -13.68
N LEU A 51 6.32 4.50 -13.31
CA LEU A 51 6.56 5.69 -14.15
C LEU A 51 7.71 6.55 -13.63
N GLY A 52 8.32 6.21 -12.49
CA GLY A 52 9.58 6.77 -11.99
C GLY A 52 9.69 8.30 -12.13
N PRO A 53 10.75 8.82 -12.81
CA PRO A 53 10.93 10.27 -12.94
C PRO A 53 9.86 11.00 -13.77
N LEU A 54 9.11 10.31 -14.64
CA LEU A 54 7.96 10.90 -15.34
C LEU A 54 6.83 11.18 -14.34
N PHE A 55 6.56 10.26 -13.39
CA PHE A 55 5.57 10.49 -12.34
C PHE A 55 5.86 11.76 -11.56
N ASN A 56 7.09 11.89 -11.06
CA ASN A 56 7.52 13.07 -10.33
C ASN A 56 7.39 14.35 -11.18
N ALA A 57 7.76 14.32 -12.46
CA ALA A 57 7.67 15.48 -13.34
C ALA A 57 6.21 15.95 -13.55
N VAL A 58 5.26 15.01 -13.70
CA VAL A 58 3.84 15.34 -13.88
C VAL A 58 3.23 15.89 -12.59
N GLN A 59 3.50 15.27 -11.43
CA GLN A 59 3.02 15.78 -10.14
C GLN A 59 3.62 17.15 -9.81
N GLN A 60 4.90 17.37 -10.09
CA GLN A 60 5.59 18.65 -9.89
C GLN A 60 5.03 19.77 -10.79
N ALA A 61 4.58 19.42 -12.00
CA ALA A 61 4.00 20.39 -12.94
C ALA A 61 2.57 20.84 -12.58
N LYS A 62 1.89 20.13 -11.65
CA LYS A 62 0.58 20.50 -11.09
C LYS A 62 -0.50 20.80 -12.13
N PHE A 63 -0.56 20.02 -13.22
CA PHE A 63 -1.60 20.16 -14.26
C PHE A 63 -3.02 19.91 -13.73
N TYR A 64 -3.13 19.09 -12.69
CA TYR A 64 -4.39 18.66 -12.09
C TYR A 64 -4.48 19.22 -10.66
N PRO A 65 -5.65 19.71 -10.22
CA PRO A 65 -5.82 20.27 -8.88
C PRO A 65 -5.75 19.20 -7.77
N ASP A 66 -6.03 17.94 -8.10
CA ASP A 66 -5.90 16.79 -7.21
C ASP A 66 -4.80 15.85 -7.73
N GLN A 67 -3.79 15.62 -6.90
CA GLN A 67 -2.64 14.75 -7.19
C GLN A 67 -3.02 13.29 -7.45
N LYS A 68 -4.15 12.83 -6.89
CA LYS A 68 -4.70 11.50 -7.17
C LYS A 68 -5.10 11.31 -8.63
N THR A 69 -5.39 12.39 -9.37
CA THR A 69 -5.83 12.32 -10.78
C THR A 69 -4.80 11.63 -11.68
N PHE A 70 -3.50 11.81 -11.42
CA PHE A 70 -2.45 11.12 -12.16
C PHE A 70 -2.02 9.78 -11.53
N ALA A 71 -2.26 9.57 -10.23
CA ALA A 71 -2.13 8.24 -9.60
C ALA A 71 -3.20 7.24 -10.12
N ASP A 72 -4.36 7.76 -10.53
CA ASP A 72 -5.47 7.03 -11.15
C ASP A 72 -5.36 6.92 -12.69
N ALA A 73 -4.35 7.53 -13.31
CA ALA A 73 -4.22 7.58 -14.75
C ALA A 73 -3.69 6.25 -15.32
N VAL A 74 -4.35 5.74 -16.37
CA VAL A 74 -4.01 4.47 -17.01
C VAL A 74 -3.10 4.71 -18.23
N PRO A 75 -1.87 4.17 -18.27
CA PRO A 75 -1.04 4.15 -19.47
C PRO A 75 -1.76 3.46 -20.65
N LYS A 76 -1.82 4.12 -21.80
CA LYS A 76 -2.37 3.56 -23.05
C LYS A 76 -1.43 2.60 -23.75
N PHE A 77 -0.14 2.69 -23.43
CA PHE A 77 0.95 1.89 -23.99
C PHE A 77 1.83 1.35 -22.87
N ASP A 78 2.78 0.49 -23.23
CA ASP A 78 3.74 -0.03 -22.27
C ASP A 78 4.52 1.09 -21.54
N PRO A 79 4.57 1.07 -20.18
CA PRO A 79 5.26 2.10 -19.40
C PRO A 79 6.73 2.29 -19.75
N ALA A 80 7.48 1.23 -20.08
CA ALA A 80 8.89 1.38 -20.45
C ALA A 80 9.03 2.09 -21.81
N SER A 81 8.10 1.83 -22.74
CA SER A 81 8.02 2.54 -24.02
C SER A 81 7.68 4.02 -23.84
N ILE A 82 6.69 4.34 -23.00
CA ILE A 82 6.33 5.73 -22.66
C ILE A 82 7.51 6.46 -21.99
N LEU A 83 8.24 5.79 -21.09
CA LEU A 83 9.41 6.36 -20.43
C LEU A 83 10.56 6.60 -21.41
N ALA A 84 10.83 5.69 -22.33
CA ALA A 84 11.85 5.87 -23.36
C ALA A 84 11.52 7.07 -24.26
N ASP A 85 10.27 7.18 -24.73
CA ASP A 85 9.82 8.29 -25.55
C ASP A 85 9.90 9.64 -24.81
N TRP A 86 9.45 9.68 -23.55
CA TRP A 86 9.60 10.87 -22.70
C TRP A 86 11.07 11.31 -22.54
N GLN A 87 12.01 10.37 -22.35
CA GLN A 87 13.42 10.68 -22.20
C GLN A 87 14.02 11.30 -23.49
N MET A 88 13.58 10.86 -24.66
CA MET A 88 13.97 11.43 -25.96
C MET A 88 13.35 12.81 -26.21
N GLN A 89 12.11 13.04 -25.77
CA GLN A 89 11.37 14.26 -26.05
C GLN A 89 11.63 15.39 -25.04
N LYS A 90 11.81 15.10 -23.74
CA LYS A 90 11.76 16.11 -22.66
C LYS A 90 12.80 17.24 -22.70
N LYS A 91 13.82 17.15 -23.56
CA LYS A 91 14.84 18.19 -23.78
C LYS A 91 14.65 18.97 -25.09
N GLN A 92 13.65 18.61 -25.90
CA GLN A 92 13.38 19.26 -27.18
C GLN A 92 12.67 20.60 -26.95
N ARG A 93 13.03 21.62 -27.76
CA ARG A 93 12.56 23.01 -27.58
C ARG A 93 11.03 23.18 -27.56
N ASN A 94 10.31 22.30 -28.27
CA ASN A 94 8.86 22.36 -28.43
C ASN A 94 8.12 21.26 -27.63
N PHE A 95 8.78 20.64 -26.64
CA PHE A 95 8.17 19.61 -25.81
C PHE A 95 7.16 20.23 -24.84
N ASP A 96 5.94 19.69 -24.83
CA ASP A 96 4.90 20.01 -23.87
C ASP A 96 4.52 18.76 -23.07
N LEU A 97 4.78 18.78 -21.76
CA LEU A 97 4.57 17.64 -20.88
C LEU A 97 3.08 17.32 -20.69
N LYS A 98 2.18 18.32 -20.75
CA LYS A 98 0.74 18.05 -20.60
C LYS A 98 0.21 17.34 -21.85
N ARG A 99 0.56 17.80 -23.05
CA ARG A 99 0.23 17.15 -24.32
C ARG A 99 0.82 15.74 -24.39
N PHE A 100 2.02 15.53 -23.87
CA PHE A 100 2.63 14.20 -23.75
C PHE A 100 1.79 13.28 -22.85
N VAL A 101 1.30 13.78 -21.70
CA VAL A 101 0.41 13.03 -20.82
C VAL A 101 -0.95 12.74 -21.49
N ASP A 102 -1.59 13.75 -22.07
CA ASP A 102 -2.89 13.61 -22.74
C ASP A 102 -2.81 12.58 -23.90
N ALA A 103 -1.67 12.49 -24.60
CA ALA A 103 -1.41 11.49 -25.63
C ALA A 103 -1.25 10.06 -25.05
N ASN A 104 -0.44 9.90 -24.00
CA ASN A 104 0.01 8.58 -23.50
C ASN A 104 -0.85 7.96 -22.39
N PHE A 105 -1.72 8.74 -21.74
CA PHE A 105 -2.51 8.28 -20.60
C PHE A 105 -4.01 8.54 -20.80
N THR A 106 -4.83 7.68 -20.21
CA THR A 106 -6.27 7.89 -20.01
C THR A 106 -6.47 8.36 -18.56
N LEU A 107 -6.91 9.60 -18.40
CA LEU A 107 -7.22 10.18 -17.09
C LEU A 107 -8.59 9.65 -16.60
N PRO A 108 -8.80 9.55 -15.27
CA PRO A 108 -10.06 9.06 -14.74
C PRO A 108 -11.20 10.07 -15.00
N ALA A 109 -12.28 9.61 -15.63
CA ALA A 109 -13.41 10.45 -16.00
C ALA A 109 -14.02 11.19 -14.80
N ALA A 110 -14.53 12.40 -15.03
CA ALA A 110 -15.39 13.07 -14.05
C ALA A 110 -16.66 12.22 -13.86
N GLY A 111 -17.01 11.90 -12.61
CA GLY A 111 -18.25 11.19 -12.31
C GLY A 111 -19.48 12.06 -12.62
N ASP A 112 -20.57 11.41 -13.00
CA ASP A 112 -21.83 12.10 -13.24
C ASP A 112 -22.32 12.79 -11.96
N LYS A 113 -22.89 13.99 -12.12
CA LYS A 113 -23.51 14.70 -11.01
C LYS A 113 -24.85 14.07 -10.71
N TYR A 114 -24.93 13.28 -9.64
CA TYR A 114 -26.21 12.87 -9.11
C TYR A 114 -27.00 14.10 -8.64
N VAL A 115 -28.25 14.20 -9.11
CA VAL A 115 -29.21 15.22 -8.67
C VAL A 115 -30.42 14.48 -8.10
N PRO A 116 -30.69 14.57 -6.79
CA PRO A 116 -31.86 13.92 -6.20
C PRO A 116 -33.17 14.51 -6.78
N PRO A 117 -34.20 13.68 -7.02
CA PRO A 117 -35.52 14.15 -7.39
C PRO A 117 -36.10 15.15 -6.37
N ALA A 118 -36.86 16.13 -6.86
CA ALA A 118 -37.51 17.12 -6.00
C ALA A 118 -38.51 16.44 -5.04
N GLY A 119 -38.39 16.74 -3.74
CA GLY A 119 -39.26 16.18 -2.70
C GLY A 119 -38.83 14.84 -2.10
N GLN A 120 -37.71 14.26 -2.58
CA GLN A 120 -37.14 13.02 -2.02
C GLN A 120 -36.73 13.22 -0.55
N ASN A 121 -37.07 12.27 0.33
CA ASN A 121 -36.65 12.28 1.73
C ASN A 121 -35.25 11.67 1.94
N LEU A 122 -34.67 11.83 3.14
CA LEU A 122 -33.30 11.40 3.43
C LEU A 122 -33.08 9.89 3.22
N ARG A 123 -34.03 9.03 3.58
CA ARG A 123 -33.93 7.57 3.40
C ARG A 123 -33.96 7.22 1.92
N GLU A 124 -34.97 7.70 1.20
CA GLU A 124 -35.09 7.51 -0.26
C GLU A 124 -33.85 8.00 -1.02
N HIS A 125 -33.21 9.08 -0.54
CA HIS A 125 -31.98 9.62 -1.09
C HIS A 125 -30.79 8.67 -0.89
N ILE A 126 -30.62 8.12 0.31
CA ILE A 126 -29.57 7.15 0.63
C ILE A 126 -29.77 5.86 -0.17
N ASP A 127 -30.97 5.29 -0.15
CA ASP A 127 -31.31 4.06 -0.88
C ASP A 127 -31.10 4.24 -2.40
N GLY A 128 -31.47 5.42 -2.93
CA GLY A 128 -31.26 5.81 -4.32
C GLY A 128 -29.80 6.06 -4.72
N LEU A 129 -28.88 6.21 -3.74
CA LEU A 129 -27.44 6.39 -3.99
C LEU A 129 -26.67 5.07 -4.04
N TRP A 130 -27.16 3.97 -3.47
CA TRP A 130 -26.43 2.69 -3.52
C TRP A 130 -26.08 2.23 -4.94
N PRO A 131 -26.96 2.31 -5.96
CA PRO A 131 -26.59 1.98 -7.34
C PRO A 131 -25.58 2.96 -7.95
N VAL A 132 -25.62 4.24 -7.56
CA VAL A 132 -24.74 5.31 -8.06
C VAL A 132 -23.32 5.16 -7.50
N LEU A 133 -23.20 4.69 -6.26
CA LEU A 133 -21.94 4.42 -5.58
C LEU A 133 -21.44 2.99 -5.79
N THR A 134 -22.21 2.10 -6.45
CA THR A 134 -21.77 0.73 -6.77
C THR A 134 -20.89 0.74 -8.01
N HIS A 135 -19.65 0.28 -7.87
CA HIS A 135 -18.71 0.03 -8.95
C HIS A 135 -18.53 -1.48 -9.18
N THR A 136 -18.21 -1.85 -10.42
CA THR A 136 -17.86 -3.23 -10.82
C THR A 136 -16.53 -3.20 -11.56
N THR A 137 -15.58 -4.05 -11.17
CA THR A 137 -14.22 -4.05 -11.74
C THR A 137 -13.64 -5.47 -11.77
N ASN A 138 -14.33 -6.36 -12.48
CA ASN A 138 -13.96 -7.78 -12.57
C ASN A 138 -12.64 -8.00 -13.33
N SER A 139 -12.25 -7.03 -14.16
CA SER A 139 -10.92 -6.89 -14.75
C SER A 139 -10.49 -5.43 -14.73
N ALA A 140 -9.18 -5.20 -14.75
CA ALA A 140 -8.58 -3.88 -14.85
C ALA A 140 -7.67 -3.83 -16.08
N GLY A 141 -7.37 -2.63 -16.59
CA GLY A 141 -6.37 -2.47 -17.65
C GLY A 141 -5.00 -2.99 -17.20
N GLN A 142 -4.20 -3.53 -18.12
CA GLN A 142 -2.88 -4.13 -17.83
C GLN A 142 -1.96 -3.21 -16.98
N TYR A 143 -2.11 -1.89 -17.17
CA TYR A 143 -1.34 -0.87 -16.46
C TYR A 143 -2.21 0.07 -15.61
N ASP A 144 -3.43 -0.33 -15.24
CA ASP A 144 -4.21 0.42 -14.25
C ASP A 144 -3.51 0.42 -12.88
N SER A 145 -3.87 1.38 -12.03
CA SER A 145 -3.59 1.31 -10.60
C SER A 145 -4.74 0.64 -9.85
N LEU A 146 -5.97 0.62 -10.38
CA LEU A 146 -7.12 -0.09 -9.81
C LEU A 146 -6.88 -1.60 -9.85
N LEU A 147 -7.10 -2.25 -8.71
CA LEU A 147 -6.96 -3.69 -8.53
C LEU A 147 -8.33 -4.34 -8.74
N PRO A 148 -8.47 -5.38 -9.59
CA PRO A 148 -9.76 -5.97 -9.86
C PRO A 148 -10.34 -6.66 -8.62
N LEU A 149 -11.66 -6.70 -8.55
CA LEU A 149 -12.46 -7.31 -7.48
C LEU A 149 -13.49 -8.26 -8.10
N PRO A 150 -13.71 -9.47 -7.54
CA PRO A 150 -14.59 -10.48 -8.15
C PRO A 150 -16.07 -10.10 -8.15
N LYS A 151 -16.51 -9.22 -7.25
CA LYS A 151 -17.90 -8.80 -7.07
C LYS A 151 -18.04 -7.26 -7.16
N PRO A 152 -19.25 -6.72 -7.40
CA PRO A 152 -19.52 -5.29 -7.22
C PRO A 152 -19.18 -4.81 -5.79
N TYR A 153 -18.88 -3.52 -5.65
CA TYR A 153 -18.53 -2.90 -4.37
C TYR A 153 -19.02 -1.45 -4.31
N VAL A 154 -19.36 -0.97 -3.12
CA VAL A 154 -19.72 0.44 -2.91
C VAL A 154 -18.47 1.27 -2.61
N VAL A 155 -18.37 2.46 -3.21
CA VAL A 155 -17.29 3.43 -2.96
C VAL A 155 -17.78 4.63 -2.13
N PRO A 156 -16.92 5.35 -1.37
CA PRO A 156 -17.34 6.53 -0.61
C PRO A 156 -17.84 7.70 -1.47
N GLY A 157 -17.40 7.77 -2.73
CA GLY A 157 -17.85 8.75 -3.72
C GLY A 157 -16.90 9.93 -3.96
N GLY A 158 -17.24 10.75 -4.96
CA GLY A 158 -16.45 11.91 -5.36
C GLY A 158 -15.06 11.52 -5.90
N ARG A 159 -13.99 11.92 -5.20
CA ARG A 159 -12.60 11.55 -5.58
C ARG A 159 -12.26 10.10 -5.25
N PHE A 160 -13.02 9.47 -4.35
CA PHE A 160 -12.83 8.12 -3.87
C PHE A 160 -13.55 7.16 -4.84
N ARG A 161 -12.79 6.64 -5.81
CA ARG A 161 -13.28 5.86 -6.97
C ARG A 161 -12.84 4.38 -6.90
N GLU A 162 -12.61 3.92 -5.69
CA GLU A 162 -12.12 2.60 -5.29
C GLU A 162 -12.81 2.23 -3.96
N VAL A 163 -12.88 0.95 -3.62
CA VAL A 163 -13.33 0.51 -2.29
C VAL A 163 -12.31 0.98 -1.25
N TYR A 164 -12.78 1.43 -0.09
CA TYR A 164 -11.95 1.68 1.10
C TYR A 164 -12.35 0.72 2.20
N TYR A 165 -11.37 0.21 2.96
CA TYR A 165 -11.56 -0.91 3.85
C TYR A 165 -12.52 -0.60 5.02
N TRP A 166 -12.17 0.31 5.93
CA TRP A 166 -13.00 0.56 7.12
C TRP A 166 -14.33 1.27 6.79
N ASP A 167 -14.35 2.17 5.80
CA ASP A 167 -15.54 2.84 5.28
C ASP A 167 -16.61 1.83 4.82
N SER A 168 -16.17 0.69 4.27
CA SER A 168 -17.06 -0.35 3.80
C SER A 168 -17.84 -1.01 4.92
N TYR A 169 -17.29 -1.16 6.13
CA TYR A 169 -18.05 -1.74 7.24
C TYR A 169 -19.25 -0.87 7.62
N PHE A 170 -19.04 0.43 7.77
CA PHE A 170 -20.13 1.38 8.06
C PHE A 170 -21.13 1.48 6.91
N THR A 171 -20.66 1.33 5.67
CA THR A 171 -21.52 1.23 4.48
C THR A 171 -22.35 -0.06 4.50
N MET A 172 -21.74 -1.19 4.85
CA MET A 172 -22.40 -2.50 4.96
C MET A 172 -23.47 -2.54 6.05
N LEU A 173 -23.31 -1.79 7.15
CA LEU A 173 -24.39 -1.60 8.13
C LEU A 173 -25.62 -0.92 7.51
N GLY A 174 -25.42 0.11 6.68
CA GLY A 174 -26.52 0.77 5.95
C GLY A 174 -27.15 -0.13 4.87
N LEU A 175 -26.33 -0.90 4.15
CA LEU A 175 -26.80 -1.90 3.18
C LEU A 175 -27.62 -3.01 3.86
N ALA A 176 -27.18 -3.50 5.02
CA ALA A 176 -27.92 -4.49 5.81
C ALA A 176 -29.28 -3.95 6.31
N GLU A 177 -29.32 -2.70 6.80
CA GLU A 177 -30.56 -2.04 7.26
C GLU A 177 -31.57 -1.83 6.13
N SER A 178 -31.09 -1.53 4.91
CA SER A 178 -31.89 -1.42 3.69
C SER A 178 -32.14 -2.76 2.98
N GLY A 179 -31.73 -3.90 3.57
CA GLY A 179 -32.02 -5.25 3.08
C GLY A 179 -31.10 -5.76 1.95
N HIS A 180 -30.06 -5.02 1.59
CA HIS A 180 -29.07 -5.37 0.56
C HIS A 180 -28.00 -6.36 1.05
N TRP A 181 -28.43 -7.48 1.62
CA TRP A 181 -27.54 -8.54 2.11
C TRP A 181 -26.71 -9.21 1.00
N ASP A 182 -27.19 -9.17 -0.24
CA ASP A 182 -26.42 -9.52 -1.44
C ASP A 182 -25.14 -8.68 -1.56
N LYS A 183 -25.24 -7.36 -1.31
CA LYS A 183 -24.10 -6.43 -1.34
C LYS A 183 -23.17 -6.61 -0.14
N VAL A 184 -23.71 -6.93 1.03
CA VAL A 184 -22.92 -7.27 2.23
C VAL A 184 -22.07 -8.52 1.98
N GLN A 185 -22.67 -9.57 1.39
CA GLN A 185 -21.95 -10.77 0.94
C GLN A 185 -20.89 -10.44 -0.11
N ASP A 186 -21.24 -9.70 -1.17
CA ASP A 186 -20.33 -9.33 -2.26
C ASP A 186 -19.11 -8.52 -1.76
N MET A 187 -19.31 -7.59 -0.83
CA MET A 187 -18.21 -6.82 -0.23
C MET A 187 -17.32 -7.69 0.67
N THR A 188 -17.90 -8.63 1.43
CA THR A 188 -17.13 -9.57 2.26
C THR A 188 -16.30 -10.52 1.38
N ASP A 189 -16.87 -11.06 0.29
CA ASP A 189 -16.15 -11.84 -0.72
C ASP A 189 -14.99 -11.06 -1.36
N ASN A 190 -15.22 -9.77 -1.66
CA ASN A 190 -14.19 -8.89 -2.21
C ASN A 190 -13.01 -8.74 -1.24
N PHE A 191 -13.27 -8.51 0.05
CA PHE A 191 -12.23 -8.39 1.08
C PHE A 191 -11.48 -9.70 1.32
N ALA A 192 -12.19 -10.83 1.35
CA ALA A 192 -11.57 -12.16 1.37
C ALA A 192 -10.62 -12.36 0.16
N SER A 193 -11.03 -11.93 -1.04
CA SER A 193 -10.20 -12.01 -2.25
C SER A 193 -8.93 -11.13 -2.19
N LEU A 194 -8.97 -10.02 -1.43
CA LEU A 194 -7.82 -9.14 -1.23
C LEU A 194 -6.82 -9.80 -0.27
N LEU A 195 -7.31 -10.37 0.84
CA LEU A 195 -6.52 -11.19 1.75
C LEU A 195 -5.83 -12.34 1.01
N ASP A 196 -6.55 -13.06 0.16
CA ASP A 196 -5.98 -14.21 -0.55
C ASP A 196 -4.91 -13.85 -1.59
N ARG A 197 -5.00 -12.68 -2.25
CA ARG A 197 -4.03 -12.23 -3.26
C ARG A 197 -2.87 -11.41 -2.72
N TYR A 198 -3.09 -10.67 -1.63
CA TYR A 198 -2.18 -9.62 -1.15
C TYR A 198 -1.71 -9.84 0.30
N GLY A 199 -2.18 -10.91 0.96
CA GLY A 199 -1.87 -11.23 2.36
C GLY A 199 -2.52 -10.30 3.38
N HIS A 200 -3.22 -9.25 2.93
CA HIS A 200 -3.90 -8.26 3.75
C HIS A 200 -4.94 -7.52 2.91
N ILE A 201 -5.85 -6.80 3.58
CA ILE A 201 -6.72 -5.85 2.90
C ILE A 201 -5.95 -4.53 2.78
N PRO A 202 -5.66 -4.02 1.57
CA PRO A 202 -5.06 -2.70 1.40
C PRO A 202 -6.04 -1.58 1.78
N ASN A 203 -5.53 -0.39 2.10
CA ASN A 203 -6.31 0.83 2.44
C ASN A 203 -7.49 1.06 1.48
N GLY A 204 -7.27 0.84 0.18
CA GLY A 204 -8.30 0.61 -0.82
C GLY A 204 -7.77 -0.23 -1.98
N ASN A 205 -8.61 -0.63 -2.96
CA ASN A 205 -8.19 -1.52 -4.06
C ASN A 205 -7.34 -0.82 -5.15
N ARG A 206 -6.23 -0.17 -4.76
CA ARG A 206 -5.25 0.47 -5.67
C ARG A 206 -3.83 -0.02 -5.40
N SER A 207 -2.99 -0.11 -6.43
CA SER A 207 -1.60 -0.57 -6.32
C SER A 207 -0.74 0.31 -5.40
N TYR A 208 -1.00 1.61 -5.33
CA TYR A 208 -0.34 2.52 -4.40
C TYR A 208 -0.80 2.38 -2.93
N TYR A 209 -1.85 1.60 -2.67
CA TYR A 209 -2.32 1.21 -1.34
C TYR A 209 -1.84 -0.17 -0.89
N LEU A 210 -1.25 -1.01 -1.75
CA LEU A 210 -0.69 -2.33 -1.37
C LEU A 210 0.44 -2.28 -0.33
N SER A 211 0.92 -1.09 0.02
CA SER A 211 1.91 -0.90 1.08
C SER A 211 1.30 -0.81 2.48
N ARG A 212 -0.03 -0.67 2.64
CA ARG A 212 -0.68 -0.51 3.95
C ARG A 212 -2.12 -0.99 3.96
N SER A 213 -2.56 -1.44 5.13
CA SER A 213 -3.98 -1.63 5.40
C SER A 213 -4.68 -0.32 5.85
N GLN A 214 -5.83 -0.48 6.47
CA GLN A 214 -6.62 0.53 7.20
C GLN A 214 -6.99 -0.09 8.58
N PRO A 215 -7.82 0.56 9.42
CA PRO A 215 -8.35 -0.09 10.62
C PRO A 215 -9.00 -1.45 10.31
N PRO A 216 -8.70 -2.53 11.06
CA PRO A 216 -9.16 -3.88 10.72
C PRO A 216 -10.61 -4.13 11.13
N PHE A 217 -11.50 -4.12 10.14
CA PHE A 217 -12.95 -4.32 10.31
C PHE A 217 -13.48 -5.61 9.66
N PHE A 218 -12.65 -6.44 9.02
CA PHE A 218 -13.12 -7.65 8.32
C PHE A 218 -13.73 -8.70 9.27
N SER A 219 -13.22 -8.83 10.50
CA SER A 219 -13.88 -9.62 11.54
C SER A 219 -15.30 -9.13 11.85
N LEU A 220 -15.52 -7.82 11.87
CA LEU A 220 -16.83 -7.19 12.10
C LEU A 220 -17.74 -7.29 10.85
N MET A 221 -17.17 -7.31 9.65
CA MET A 221 -17.89 -7.60 8.40
C MET A 221 -18.41 -9.04 8.37
N VAL A 222 -17.58 -10.00 8.77
CA VAL A 222 -17.96 -11.42 8.91
C VAL A 222 -19.00 -11.60 10.01
N ASP A 223 -18.84 -10.93 11.16
CA ASP A 223 -19.81 -10.92 12.26
C ASP A 223 -21.18 -10.36 11.83
N LEU A 224 -21.20 -9.24 11.10
CA LEU A 224 -22.43 -8.68 10.52
C LEU A 224 -23.13 -9.68 9.59
N LEU A 225 -22.39 -10.29 8.66
CA LEU A 225 -22.95 -11.27 7.72
C LEU A 225 -23.43 -12.55 8.42
N ALA A 226 -22.74 -12.99 9.48
CA ALA A 226 -23.13 -14.11 10.32
C ALA A 226 -24.50 -13.94 10.99
N THR A 227 -24.95 -12.69 11.23
CA THR A 227 -26.30 -12.42 11.76
C THR A 227 -27.43 -12.76 10.77
N HIS A 228 -27.13 -12.87 9.48
CA HIS A 228 -28.09 -13.13 8.41
C HIS A 228 -28.00 -14.55 7.83
N ASP A 229 -26.85 -15.21 7.92
CA ASP A 229 -26.61 -16.51 7.27
C ASP A 229 -26.60 -17.73 8.21
N ASP A 230 -27.17 -17.61 9.42
CA ASP A 230 -27.10 -18.61 10.52
C ASP A 230 -25.67 -18.91 11.01
N GLY A 231 -24.76 -17.95 10.95
CA GLY A 231 -23.37 -18.10 11.42
C GLY A 231 -22.46 -18.92 10.50
N LYS A 232 -22.88 -19.19 9.25
CA LYS A 232 -22.07 -19.92 8.27
C LYS A 232 -20.83 -19.10 7.87
N ALA A 233 -20.93 -17.77 7.85
CA ALA A 233 -19.86 -16.84 7.52
C ALA A 233 -18.59 -17.05 8.36
N TYR A 234 -18.72 -17.30 9.68
CA TYR A 234 -17.55 -17.56 10.54
C TYR A 234 -16.71 -18.74 10.02
N THR A 235 -17.37 -19.83 9.64
CA THR A 235 -16.70 -21.05 9.15
C THR A 235 -16.14 -20.84 7.74
N HIS A 236 -16.83 -20.07 6.91
CA HIS A 236 -16.44 -19.78 5.54
C HIS A 236 -15.19 -18.88 5.45
N TYR A 237 -15.15 -17.81 6.24
CA TYR A 237 -14.07 -16.81 6.21
C TYR A 237 -12.95 -17.02 7.25
N LEU A 238 -13.02 -18.07 8.08
CA LEU A 238 -11.97 -18.39 9.05
C LEU A 238 -10.54 -18.38 8.46
N PRO A 239 -10.27 -18.92 7.25
CA PRO A 239 -8.93 -18.86 6.65
C PRO A 239 -8.44 -17.44 6.38
N GLN A 240 -9.33 -16.54 5.98
CA GLN A 240 -9.02 -15.14 5.68
C GLN A 240 -8.92 -14.30 6.96
N LEU A 241 -9.73 -14.59 7.99
CA LEU A 241 -9.58 -14.01 9.33
C LEU A 241 -8.22 -14.33 9.94
N GLN A 242 -7.78 -15.58 9.86
CA GLN A 242 -6.43 -15.98 10.29
C GLN A 242 -5.35 -15.23 9.50
N LYS A 243 -5.50 -15.14 8.17
CA LYS A 243 -4.55 -14.45 7.30
C LYS A 243 -4.42 -12.96 7.63
N GLU A 244 -5.52 -12.29 7.98
CA GLU A 244 -5.45 -10.89 8.43
C GLU A 244 -4.74 -10.78 9.78
N TYR A 245 -5.04 -11.65 10.73
CA TYR A 245 -4.36 -11.70 12.02
C TYR A 245 -2.85 -11.91 11.86
N ASP A 246 -2.43 -12.85 11.01
CA ASP A 246 -1.03 -13.12 10.69
C ASP A 246 -0.33 -11.89 10.08
N TYR A 247 -1.03 -11.10 9.26
CA TYR A 247 -0.51 -9.83 8.76
C TYR A 247 -0.28 -8.81 9.88
N TRP A 248 -1.24 -8.62 10.79
CA TRP A 248 -1.10 -7.68 11.90
C TRP A 248 -0.02 -8.10 12.91
N MET A 249 0.10 -9.40 13.15
CA MET A 249 1.04 -10.01 14.10
C MET A 249 2.40 -10.38 13.48
N ALA A 250 2.64 -10.06 12.20
CA ALA A 250 3.91 -10.34 11.53
C ALA A 250 5.13 -9.85 12.35
N ASP A 251 6.03 -10.79 12.63
CA ASP A 251 7.24 -10.67 13.47
C ASP A 251 7.04 -10.71 15.01
N SER A 252 5.83 -11.02 15.52
CA SER A 252 5.52 -11.11 16.97
C SER A 252 6.48 -11.96 17.79
N ASP A 253 6.95 -13.06 17.20
CA ASP A 253 7.74 -14.07 17.90
C ASP A 253 9.23 -13.67 17.96
N ASN A 254 9.66 -12.80 17.04
CA ASN A 254 11.05 -12.40 16.87
C ASN A 254 11.36 -10.99 17.40
N VAL A 255 10.33 -10.14 17.60
CA VAL A 255 10.52 -8.79 18.13
C VAL A 255 10.96 -8.82 19.60
N ALA A 256 12.07 -8.14 19.90
CA ALA A 256 12.62 -8.00 21.25
C ALA A 256 11.74 -7.10 22.13
N ALA A 257 11.79 -7.30 23.45
CA ALA A 257 11.10 -6.41 24.39
C ALA A 257 11.68 -4.98 24.30
N GLY A 258 10.80 -3.98 24.28
CA GLY A 258 11.16 -2.57 24.03
C GLY A 258 11.37 -2.21 22.55
N ALA A 259 11.07 -3.12 21.61
CA ALA A 259 11.24 -2.89 20.17
C ALA A 259 9.92 -3.03 19.39
N ALA A 260 9.94 -2.62 18.12
CA ALA A 260 8.83 -2.76 17.20
C ALA A 260 9.32 -3.24 15.83
N SER A 261 8.58 -4.16 15.20
CA SER A 261 8.78 -4.54 13.81
C SER A 261 7.45 -4.49 13.07
N LYS A 262 7.45 -3.92 11.87
CA LYS A 262 6.23 -3.70 11.06
C LYS A 262 5.12 -3.07 11.94
N ARG A 263 3.97 -3.76 12.03
CA ARG A 263 2.77 -3.41 12.79
C ARG A 263 2.78 -3.90 14.23
N VAL A 264 3.79 -4.65 14.68
CA VAL A 264 3.89 -5.14 16.07
C VAL A 264 4.83 -4.25 16.88
N ILE A 265 4.45 -3.96 18.12
CA ILE A 265 5.31 -3.41 19.16
C ILE A 265 5.28 -4.35 20.38
N LYS A 266 6.46 -4.65 20.93
CA LYS A 266 6.61 -5.38 22.18
C LYS A 266 7.13 -4.42 23.23
N LEU A 267 6.33 -4.16 24.26
CA LEU A 267 6.71 -3.28 25.36
C LEU A 267 7.85 -3.91 26.18
N ALA A 268 8.46 -3.10 27.05
CA ALA A 268 9.62 -3.54 27.85
C ALA A 268 9.30 -4.67 28.84
N ASP A 269 8.03 -4.80 29.24
CA ASP A 269 7.51 -5.89 30.09
C ASP A 269 7.18 -7.18 29.29
N GLY A 270 7.31 -7.16 27.96
CA GLY A 270 6.97 -8.26 27.06
C GLY A 270 5.58 -8.21 26.46
N THR A 271 4.71 -7.26 26.85
CA THR A 271 3.35 -7.09 26.31
C THR A 271 3.40 -6.80 24.81
N LEU A 272 2.65 -7.56 24.01
CA LEU A 272 2.50 -7.35 22.57
C LEU A 272 1.27 -6.48 22.27
N LEU A 273 1.45 -5.46 21.43
CA LEU A 273 0.39 -4.60 20.88
C LEU A 273 0.64 -4.36 19.40
N ASN A 274 -0.34 -3.79 18.71
CA ASN A 274 -0.20 -3.37 17.32
C ASN A 274 -0.11 -1.84 17.16
N ARG A 275 0.48 -1.40 16.05
CA ARG A 275 0.54 -0.02 15.58
C ARG A 275 0.24 0.04 14.08
N TYR A 276 -0.22 1.19 13.61
CA TYR A 276 -0.29 1.45 12.16
C TYR A 276 1.12 1.61 11.59
N TRP A 277 1.35 1.00 10.42
CA TRP A 277 2.64 1.01 9.73
C TRP A 277 2.44 0.70 8.23
N ASP A 278 2.85 1.62 7.36
CA ASP A 278 2.98 1.39 5.91
C ASP A 278 4.37 0.78 5.60
N ALA A 279 4.47 -0.06 4.58
CA ALA A 279 5.69 -0.75 4.16
C ALA A 279 6.69 0.14 3.39
N ARG A 280 6.29 1.33 2.95
CA ARG A 280 7.10 2.30 2.17
C ARG A 280 7.38 3.58 2.97
N ASP A 281 8.49 4.22 2.64
CA ASP A 281 9.06 5.44 3.24
C ASP A 281 9.40 6.49 2.19
N VAL A 282 8.56 6.57 1.15
CA VAL A 282 8.61 7.59 0.09
C VAL A 282 7.30 8.37 0.10
N PRO A 283 7.17 9.53 -0.59
CA PRO A 283 5.90 10.26 -0.65
C PRO A 283 4.72 9.37 -1.08
N ARG A 284 3.52 9.63 -0.59
CA ARG A 284 2.27 8.99 -1.05
C ARG A 284 2.07 9.28 -2.54
N THR A 285 1.72 8.27 -3.33
CA THR A 285 1.56 8.40 -4.78
C THR A 285 0.42 9.38 -5.10
N GLU A 286 -0.65 9.29 -4.33
CA GLU A 286 -1.87 10.09 -4.37
C GLU A 286 -1.75 11.50 -3.77
N SER A 287 -0.63 11.82 -3.09
CA SER A 287 -0.36 13.11 -2.41
C SER A 287 1.10 13.57 -2.54
N TRP A 288 1.74 13.21 -3.66
CA TRP A 288 3.20 13.20 -3.85
C TRP A 288 3.91 14.52 -3.47
N MET A 289 3.48 15.63 -4.05
CA MET A 289 4.06 16.96 -3.78
C MET A 289 3.65 17.54 -2.42
N ASP A 290 2.59 17.04 -1.77
CA ASP A 290 2.14 17.55 -0.48
C ASP A 290 2.98 16.92 0.65
N ASP A 291 3.25 15.62 0.53
CA ASP A 291 4.22 14.92 1.38
C ASP A 291 5.63 15.49 1.18
N ILE A 292 6.07 15.73 -0.07
CA ILE A 292 7.36 16.41 -0.34
C ILE A 292 7.41 17.82 0.28
N ALA A 293 6.36 18.62 0.13
CA ALA A 293 6.30 19.96 0.72
C ALA A 293 6.29 19.91 2.26
N THR A 294 5.69 18.87 2.86
CA THR A 294 5.75 18.63 4.31
C THR A 294 7.17 18.30 4.74
N ALA A 295 7.86 17.39 4.05
CA ALA A 295 9.26 17.06 4.32
C ALA A 295 10.28 18.18 3.99
N GLN A 296 9.88 19.19 3.22
CA GLN A 296 10.66 20.42 3.02
C GLN A 296 10.55 21.39 4.22
N LYS A 297 9.44 21.35 4.98
CA LYS A 297 9.24 22.17 6.19
C LYS A 297 9.99 21.64 7.42
N ALA A 298 10.26 20.33 7.48
CA ALA A 298 11.05 19.69 8.53
C ALA A 298 12.44 19.20 8.03
N PRO A 299 13.36 20.09 7.62
CA PRO A 299 14.67 19.69 7.10
C PRO A 299 15.56 18.99 8.13
N GLN A 300 15.22 19.06 9.42
CA GLN A 300 15.94 18.40 10.52
C GLN A 300 15.48 16.96 10.76
N ARG A 301 14.32 16.54 10.23
CA ARG A 301 13.82 15.16 10.37
C ARG A 301 14.38 14.26 9.28
N ASN A 302 14.49 12.97 9.58
CA ASN A 302 14.72 11.98 8.55
C ASN A 302 13.50 11.93 7.63
N LYS A 303 13.69 12.22 6.33
CA LYS A 303 12.60 12.28 5.36
C LYS A 303 11.91 10.93 5.16
N ALA A 304 12.65 9.83 5.20
CA ALA A 304 12.10 8.49 5.04
C ALA A 304 11.18 8.14 6.22
N GLU A 305 11.60 8.48 7.44
CA GLU A 305 10.80 8.34 8.66
C GLU A 305 9.54 9.20 8.62
N LEU A 306 9.65 10.48 8.24
CA LEU A 306 8.48 11.35 8.07
C LEU A 306 7.51 10.83 6.99
N TYR A 307 8.00 10.35 5.83
CA TYR A 307 7.14 9.74 4.83
C TYR A 307 6.47 8.45 5.33
N ARG A 308 7.18 7.65 6.14
CA ARG A 308 6.63 6.47 6.84
C ARG A 308 5.51 6.87 7.80
N ASP A 309 5.68 7.94 8.57
CA ASP A 309 4.68 8.48 9.49
C ASP A 309 3.44 8.99 8.74
N LEU A 310 3.62 9.80 7.69
CA LEU A 310 2.51 10.32 6.88
C LEU A 310 1.68 9.17 6.26
N ARG A 311 2.35 8.14 5.75
CA ARG A 311 1.70 6.93 5.22
C ARG A 311 1.03 6.10 6.32
N SER A 312 1.62 6.01 7.51
CA SER A 312 1.04 5.29 8.64
C SER A 312 -0.14 6.04 9.26
N GLY A 313 -0.16 7.37 9.17
CA GLY A 313 -1.33 8.20 9.41
C GLY A 313 -2.48 7.84 8.48
N ALA A 314 -2.21 7.68 7.17
CA ALA A 314 -3.22 7.20 6.22
C ALA A 314 -3.64 5.74 6.48
N ALA A 315 -2.72 4.89 6.97
CA ALA A 315 -3.06 3.54 7.42
C ALA A 315 -3.97 3.51 8.66
N SER A 316 -4.01 4.59 9.43
CA SER A 316 -4.91 4.72 10.59
C SER A 316 -6.35 5.12 10.23
N GLY A 317 -6.60 5.57 9.00
CA GLY A 317 -7.86 6.21 8.59
C GLY A 317 -8.02 7.66 9.10
N TRP A 318 -7.01 8.20 9.80
CA TRP A 318 -7.01 9.53 10.41
C TRP A 318 -5.87 10.39 9.85
N ASP A 319 -5.74 10.48 8.51
CA ASP A 319 -4.83 11.39 7.81
C ASP A 319 -5.49 12.77 7.54
N PHE A 320 -5.27 13.81 8.36
CA PHE A 320 -4.36 13.88 9.51
C PHE A 320 -5.03 14.43 10.77
N SER A 321 -4.42 14.13 11.91
CA SER A 321 -4.94 14.48 13.24
C SER A 321 -3.80 14.88 14.17
N SER A 322 -4.03 15.89 15.01
CA SER A 322 -3.13 16.31 16.09
C SER A 322 -2.81 15.19 17.08
N ARG A 323 -3.62 14.13 17.12
CA ARG A 323 -3.34 12.87 17.84
C ARG A 323 -1.96 12.28 17.54
N TRP A 324 -1.44 12.51 16.33
CA TRP A 324 -0.19 11.93 15.85
C TRP A 324 1.00 12.90 15.91
N PHE A 325 0.79 14.16 16.27
CA PHE A 325 1.80 15.21 16.13
C PHE A 325 2.43 15.57 17.49
N THR A 326 3.71 15.95 17.47
CA THR A 326 4.37 16.58 18.64
C THR A 326 3.84 18.00 18.90
N ASP A 327 3.48 18.72 17.83
CA ASP A 327 2.80 20.02 17.86
C ASP A 327 1.49 19.89 17.09
N ALA A 328 0.36 20.15 17.75
CA ALA A 328 -0.98 20.01 17.17
C ALA A 328 -1.21 20.86 15.91
N HIS A 329 -0.40 21.91 15.68
CA HIS A 329 -0.47 22.77 14.50
C HIS A 329 0.58 22.46 13.43
N ASN A 330 1.45 21.47 13.63
CA ASN A 330 2.49 21.11 12.68
C ASN A 330 2.49 19.62 12.30
N LEU A 331 2.28 19.36 11.00
CA LEU A 331 2.30 18.03 10.39
C LEU A 331 3.73 17.51 10.10
N SER A 332 4.73 18.40 10.02
CA SER A 332 6.09 18.06 9.54
C SER A 332 7.04 17.61 10.64
#